data_AF-A0A2S5TGV7-F1
#
_entry.id   AF-A0A2S5TGV7-F1
#
_cell.length_a   1.000
_cell.length_b   1.000
_cell.length_c   1.000
_cell.angle_alpha   90.00
_cell.angle_beta   90.00
_cell.angle_gamma   90.00
#
_symmetry.space_group_name_H-M   'P 1'
#
loop_
_entity.id
_entity.type
_entity.pdbx_description
1 polymer ?
#
loop_
_entity_poly.entity_id
_entity_poly.type
_entity_poly.pdbx_seq_one_letter_code
_entity_poly.pdbx_strand_id
1 'polypeptide(L)'
;MSTDLRSVPGTVLRLRCQACGAVFPHFQFSGERETASGGLFSASSGKTDEVFVFEATPEEWKDLDRAGAALAEQRIARETSRDDLRVIRLLRIESALSAGREMSLAQFKAAYRPPVMLYSCACCEAGEARAIESLT
;
A
#
# COMPACT_ATOMS: atom_id res chain seq x y z
N MET A 1 -19.39 -9.64 -22.55
CA MET A 1 -18.70 -9.75 -21.24
C MET A 1 -19.43 -8.81 -20.31
N SER A 2 -20.08 -9.30 -19.26
CA SER A 2 -20.72 -8.44 -18.24
C SER A 2 -19.60 -7.75 -17.47
N THR A 3 -19.59 -6.42 -17.48
CA THR A 3 -18.71 -5.64 -16.60
C THR A 3 -19.40 -5.57 -15.24
N ASP A 4 -19.33 -6.66 -14.47
CA ASP A 4 -19.86 -6.65 -13.11
C ASP A 4 -19.03 -5.66 -12.29
N LEU A 5 -19.67 -4.54 -11.92
CA LEU A 5 -19.08 -3.49 -11.12
C LEU A 5 -18.88 -4.02 -9.69
N ARG A 6 -17.67 -4.52 -9.41
CA ARG A 6 -17.24 -4.89 -8.06
C ARG A 6 -16.82 -3.64 -7.30
N SER A 7 -17.55 -3.31 -6.23
CA SER A 7 -17.10 -2.30 -5.27
C SER A 7 -15.92 -2.85 -4.46
N VAL A 8 -14.85 -2.06 -4.37
CA VAL A 8 -13.66 -2.36 -3.57
C VAL A 8 -13.57 -1.33 -2.44
N PRO A 9 -13.85 -1.70 -1.19
CA PRO A 9 -13.79 -0.76 -0.07
C PRO A 9 -12.33 -0.45 0.28
N GLY A 10 -12.04 0.83 0.49
CA GLY A 10 -10.71 1.29 0.87
C GLY A 10 -10.63 2.80 0.97
N THR A 11 -9.42 3.30 1.12
CA THR A 11 -9.12 4.73 1.24
C THR A 11 -7.91 5.05 0.37
N VAL A 12 -7.92 6.20 -0.29
CA VAL A 12 -6.73 6.68 -0.99
C VAL A 12 -5.86 7.44 0.01
N LEU A 13 -4.66 6.95 0.24
CA LEU A 13 -3.63 7.63 1.01
C LEU A 13 -2.77 8.46 0.09
N ARG A 14 -2.45 9.69 0.48
CA ARG A 14 -1.37 10.45 -0.13
C ARG A 14 -0.09 10.13 0.62
N LEU A 15 0.87 9.50 -0.06
CA LEU A 15 2.13 9.07 0.54
C LEU A 15 3.24 10.05 0.17
N ARG A 16 4.17 10.31 1.10
CA ARG A 16 5.42 11.03 0.83
C ARG A 16 6.63 10.16 1.14
N CYS A 17 7.48 9.96 0.15
CA CYS A 17 8.77 9.29 0.32
C CYS A 17 9.72 10.13 1.16
N GLN A 18 10.39 9.51 2.12
CA GLN A 18 11.37 10.14 3.00
C GLN A 18 12.75 10.28 2.33
N ALA A 19 13.04 9.48 1.30
CA ALA A 19 14.32 9.51 0.60
C ALA A 19 14.35 10.52 -0.55
N CYS A 20 13.40 10.43 -1.49
CA CYS A 20 13.37 11.29 -2.68
C CYS A 20 12.35 12.43 -2.61
N GLY A 21 11.54 12.51 -1.53
CA GLY A 21 10.53 13.55 -1.35
C GLY A 21 9.27 13.43 -2.22
N ALA A 22 9.23 12.45 -3.13
CA ALA A 22 8.10 12.26 -4.03
C ALA A 22 6.78 12.03 -3.29
N VAL A 23 5.70 12.56 -3.86
CA VAL A 23 4.35 12.43 -3.35
C VAL A 23 3.51 11.68 -4.38
N PHE A 24 2.84 10.61 -3.97
CA PHE A 24 2.06 9.74 -4.84
C PHE A 24 0.87 9.13 -4.09
N PRO A 25 -0.23 8.80 -4.77
CA PRO A 25 -1.39 8.18 -4.14
C PRO A 25 -1.14 6.69 -3.90
N HIS A 26 -1.85 6.08 -2.97
CA HIS A 26 -1.88 4.63 -2.73
C HIS A 26 -3.27 4.23 -2.27
N PHE A 27 -3.83 3.16 -2.83
CA PHE A 27 -5.12 2.64 -2.39
C PHE A 27 -4.91 1.64 -1.27
N GLN A 28 -5.28 2.03 -0.05
CA GLN A 28 -5.30 1.14 1.11
C GLN A 28 -6.64 0.42 1.17
N PHE A 29 -6.61 -0.90 0.99
CA PHE A 29 -7.79 -1.76 1.09
C PHE A 29 -8.28 -1.85 2.54
N SER A 30 -9.60 -1.78 2.75
CA SER A 30 -10.20 -2.00 4.07
C SER A 30 -10.21 -3.50 4.40
N GLY A 31 -9.61 -3.86 5.54
CA GLY A 31 -9.40 -5.25 5.96
C GLY A 31 -10.62 -6.00 6.51
N GLU A 32 -11.83 -5.45 6.46
CA GLU A 32 -13.01 -6.10 7.09
C GLU A 32 -13.51 -7.35 6.35
N ARG A 33 -13.01 -7.62 5.15
CA ARG A 33 -13.27 -8.88 4.42
C ARG A 33 -12.01 -9.36 3.75
N GLU A 34 -11.21 -10.16 4.46
CA GLU A 34 -10.00 -10.83 3.93
C GLU A 34 -10.27 -11.62 2.62
N THR A 35 -11.52 -12.01 2.35
CA THR A 35 -11.92 -12.67 1.09
C THR A 35 -12.26 -11.71 -0.06
N ALA A 36 -12.56 -10.43 0.22
CA ALA A 36 -12.95 -9.45 -0.80
C ALA A 36 -11.77 -8.63 -1.34
N SER A 37 -10.64 -8.61 -0.64
CA SER A 37 -9.40 -7.96 -1.10
C SER A 37 -8.29 -8.97 -1.42
N GLY A 38 -8.53 -10.27 -1.15
CA GLY A 38 -7.59 -11.33 -1.47
C GLY A 38 -7.25 -11.34 -2.95
N GLY A 39 -5.98 -11.14 -3.28
CA GLY A 39 -5.50 -11.03 -4.65
C GLY A 39 -5.56 -9.64 -5.26
N LEU A 40 -5.99 -8.58 -4.56
CA LEU A 40 -5.91 -7.22 -5.08
C LEU A 40 -4.63 -6.51 -4.61
N PHE A 41 -4.09 -5.64 -5.46
CA PHE A 41 -2.99 -4.75 -5.11
C PHE A 41 -3.15 -3.39 -5.78
N SER A 42 -2.47 -2.39 -5.22
CA SER A 42 -2.44 -1.06 -5.81
C SER A 42 -1.10 -0.78 -6.47
N ALA A 43 -1.10 -0.09 -7.59
CA ALA A 43 0.09 0.47 -8.20
C ALA A 43 -0.09 1.96 -8.49
N SER A 44 1.01 2.70 -8.43
CA SER A 44 1.01 4.14 -8.59
C SER A 44 2.17 4.58 -9.46
N SER A 45 1.98 5.71 -10.14
CA SER A 45 3.03 6.34 -10.92
C SER A 45 3.93 7.19 -10.03
N GLY A 46 5.24 7.18 -10.32
CA GLY A 46 6.16 8.17 -9.78
C GLY A 46 6.16 9.51 -10.54
N LYS A 47 5.39 9.62 -11.64
CA LYS A 47 5.35 10.77 -12.57
C LYS A 47 3.99 11.47 -12.58
N THR A 48 2.90 10.74 -12.37
CA THR A 48 1.52 11.24 -12.40
C THR A 48 0.79 10.97 -11.07
N ASP A 49 -0.21 11.80 -10.74
CA ASP A 49 -1.03 11.66 -9.52
C ASP A 49 -2.17 10.65 -9.76
N GLU A 50 -1.80 9.39 -10.02
CA GLU A 50 -2.72 8.30 -10.39
C GLU A 50 -2.50 7.07 -9.52
N VAL A 51 -3.60 6.42 -9.14
CA VAL A 51 -3.59 5.11 -8.47
C VAL A 51 -4.44 4.13 -9.27
N PHE A 52 -3.91 2.93 -9.42
CA PHE A 52 -4.55 1.81 -10.09
C PHE A 52 -4.73 0.66 -9.11
N VAL A 53 -5.83 -0.06 -9.25
CA VAL A 53 -6.10 -1.29 -8.50
C VAL A 53 -6.15 -2.44 -9.51
N PHE A 54 -5.38 -3.48 -9.23
CA PHE A 54 -5.25 -4.66 -10.09
C PHE A 54 -5.54 -5.92 -9.30
N GLU A 55 -5.96 -6.95 -10.03
CA GLU A 55 -5.96 -8.32 -9.54
C GLU A 55 -4.61 -8.97 -9.86
N ALA A 56 -4.02 -9.61 -8.86
CA ALA A 56 -2.82 -10.41 -8.93
C ALA A 56 -3.15 -11.78 -9.52
N THR A 57 -2.25 -12.28 -10.36
CA THR A 57 -2.28 -13.71 -10.69
C THR A 57 -1.83 -14.54 -9.48
N PRO A 58 -2.12 -15.85 -9.43
CA PRO A 58 -1.62 -16.73 -8.37
C PRO A 58 -0.09 -16.68 -8.19
N GLU A 59 0.66 -16.55 -9.30
CA GLU A 59 2.11 -16.48 -9.30
C GLU A 59 2.62 -15.17 -8.67
N GLU A 60 1.96 -14.05 -8.97
CA GLU A 60 2.27 -12.74 -8.40
C GLU A 60 1.92 -12.69 -6.92
N TRP A 61 0.74 -13.23 -6.56
CA TRP A 61 0.22 -13.19 -5.20
C TRP A 61 1.10 -13.95 -4.21
N LYS A 62 1.70 -15.07 -4.65
CA LYS A 62 2.52 -15.93 -3.80
C LYS A 62 3.67 -15.19 -3.08
N ASP A 63 4.23 -14.17 -3.70
CA ASP A 63 5.36 -13.41 -3.17
C ASP A 63 5.24 -11.91 -3.47
N LEU A 64 4.02 -11.38 -3.39
CA LEU A 64 3.71 -10.00 -3.80
C LEU A 64 4.56 -8.95 -3.07
N ASP A 65 4.92 -9.20 -1.81
CA ASP A 65 5.77 -8.31 -1.03
C ASP A 65 7.24 -8.29 -1.48
N ARG A 66 7.66 -9.22 -2.34
CA ARG A 66 9.04 -9.32 -2.86
C ARG A 66 9.06 -9.49 -4.38
N ALA A 67 9.31 -10.70 -4.89
CA ALA A 67 9.51 -10.94 -6.32
C ALA A 67 8.21 -10.85 -7.12
N GLY A 68 7.07 -11.13 -6.48
CA GLY A 68 5.75 -11.05 -7.08
C GLY A 68 5.38 -9.64 -7.53
N ALA A 69 5.79 -8.60 -6.79
CA ALA A 69 5.60 -7.21 -7.23
C ALA A 69 6.30 -6.92 -8.56
N ALA A 70 7.55 -7.37 -8.73
CA ALA A 70 8.28 -7.16 -9.98
C ALA A 70 7.62 -7.88 -11.17
N LEU A 71 7.06 -9.09 -10.94
CA LEU A 71 6.29 -9.80 -11.96
C LEU A 71 5.02 -9.04 -12.35
N ALA A 72 4.28 -8.53 -11.36
CA ALA A 72 3.10 -7.72 -11.56
C ALA A 72 3.41 -6.43 -12.33
N GLU A 73 4.48 -5.71 -11.96
CA GLU A 73 4.92 -4.50 -12.67
C GLU A 73 5.27 -4.78 -14.13
N GLN A 74 5.98 -5.89 -14.41
CA GLN A 74 6.30 -6.31 -15.78
C GLN A 74 5.03 -6.63 -16.58
N ARG A 75 4.05 -7.31 -15.97
CA ARG A 75 2.77 -7.60 -16.62
C ARG A 75 2.00 -6.32 -16.91
N ILE A 76 1.87 -5.43 -15.93
CA ILE A 76 1.18 -4.14 -16.08
C ILE A 76 1.82 -3.34 -17.21
N ALA A 77 3.15 -3.24 -17.24
CA ALA A 77 3.86 -2.50 -18.28
C ALA A 77 3.57 -3.06 -19.68
N ARG A 78 3.50 -4.39 -19.83
CA ARG A 78 3.17 -5.04 -21.11
C ARG A 78 1.71 -4.82 -21.51
N GLU A 79 0.76 -4.86 -20.57
CA GLU A 79 -0.67 -4.76 -20.85
C GLU A 79 -1.15 -3.33 -21.07
N THR A 80 -0.52 -2.37 -20.39
CA THR A 80 -0.95 -0.96 -20.39
C THR A 80 0.01 -0.03 -21.14
N SER A 81 1.18 -0.52 -21.55
CA SER A 81 2.29 0.31 -22.08
C SER A 81 2.76 1.39 -21.08
N ARG A 82 2.58 1.16 -19.78
CA ARG A 82 3.00 2.05 -18.68
C ARG A 82 4.14 1.41 -17.89
N ASP A 83 5.36 1.88 -18.12
CA ASP A 83 6.58 1.41 -17.43
C ASP A 83 6.86 2.16 -16.11
N ASP A 84 6.06 3.18 -15.81
CA ASP A 84 6.17 4.09 -14.68
C ASP A 84 5.36 3.65 -13.46
N LEU A 85 4.51 2.64 -13.60
CA LEU A 85 3.70 2.10 -12.51
C LEU A 85 4.54 1.18 -11.62
N ARG A 86 4.40 1.37 -10.31
CA ARG A 86 5.06 0.57 -9.28
C ARG A 86 4.05 0.05 -8.28
N VAL A 87 4.18 -1.22 -7.91
CA VAL A 87 3.34 -1.84 -6.88
C VAL A 87 3.72 -1.24 -5.53
N ILE A 88 2.72 -0.71 -4.83
CA ILE A 88 2.92 -0.11 -3.51
C ILE A 88 2.77 -1.19 -2.46
N ARG A 89 3.87 -1.51 -1.78
CA ARG A 89 3.99 -2.57 -0.78
C ARG A 89 4.08 -1.98 0.62
N LEU A 90 3.49 -2.64 1.60
CA LEU A 90 3.75 -2.33 3.01
C LEU A 90 5.10 -2.95 3.39
N LEU A 91 6.09 -2.11 3.69
CA LEU A 91 7.44 -2.54 4.04
C LEU A 91 7.53 -2.96 5.51
N ARG A 92 6.98 -2.12 6.41
CA ARG A 92 6.99 -2.37 7.84
C ARG A 92 5.96 -1.51 8.57
N ILE A 93 5.67 -1.91 9.80
CA ILE A 93 4.83 -1.17 10.74
C ILE A 93 5.72 -0.73 11.89
N GLU A 94 5.84 0.58 12.10
CA GLU A 94 6.49 1.15 13.27
C GLU A 94 5.46 1.25 14.40
N SER A 95 5.55 0.33 15.36
CA SER A 95 4.74 0.33 16.57
C SER A 95 5.37 1.22 17.64
N ALA A 96 4.57 2.10 18.24
CA ALA A 96 5.03 2.99 19.30
C ALA A 96 5.08 2.37 20.70
N LEU A 97 4.58 1.14 20.87
CA LEU A 97 4.48 0.50 22.17
C LEU A 97 5.44 -0.69 22.28
N SER A 98 6.54 -0.50 23.00
CA SER A 98 7.09 -1.56 23.85
C SER A 98 6.21 -1.61 25.09
N ALA A 99 5.08 -2.33 25.02
CA ALA A 99 4.23 -2.52 26.17
C ALA A 99 5.00 -3.32 27.23
N GLY A 100 5.61 -2.63 28.20
CA GLY A 100 5.96 -3.23 29.47
C GLY A 100 4.67 -3.80 30.06
N ARG A 101 4.67 -5.10 30.39
CA ARG A 101 3.64 -5.69 31.26
C ARG A 101 3.53 -4.77 32.48
N GLU A 102 2.30 -4.34 32.84
CA GLU A 102 1.92 -3.50 34.01
C GLU A 102 1.38 -2.07 33.75
N MET A 103 0.95 -1.69 32.54
CA MET A 103 0.23 -0.40 32.36
C MET A 103 -1.29 -0.54 32.58
N SER A 104 -1.89 0.40 33.32
CA SER A 104 -3.35 0.56 33.40
C SER A 104 -3.94 1.05 32.06
N LEU A 105 -5.26 0.88 31.86
CA LEU A 105 -5.94 1.34 30.64
C LEU A 105 -5.82 2.87 30.43
N ALA A 106 -5.84 3.66 31.49
CA ALA A 106 -5.67 5.12 31.40
C ALA A 106 -4.25 5.48 30.93
N GLN A 107 -3.23 4.81 31.47
CA GLN A 107 -1.85 4.99 31.05
C GLN A 107 -1.63 4.52 29.61
N PHE A 108 -2.25 3.41 29.21
CA PHE A 108 -2.24 2.94 27.83
C PHE A 108 -2.83 3.99 26.88
N LYS A 109 -4.02 4.53 27.16
CA LYS A 109 -4.64 5.56 26.31
C LYS A 109 -3.78 6.82 26.18
N ALA A 110 -3.13 7.26 27.26
CA ALA A 110 -2.25 8.42 27.24
C ALA A 110 -0.95 8.18 26.43
N ALA A 111 -0.37 6.99 26.59
CA ALA A 111 0.87 6.59 25.92
C ALA A 111 0.66 6.12 24.48
N TYR A 112 -0.56 5.69 24.12
CA TYR A 112 -0.87 5.14 22.82
C TYR A 112 -0.54 6.14 21.72
N ARG A 113 0.21 5.66 20.74
CA ARG A 113 0.33 6.30 19.43
C ARG A 113 -0.06 5.26 18.39
N PRO A 114 -0.89 5.63 17.40
CA PRO A 114 -1.21 4.75 16.30
C PRO A 114 0.07 4.22 15.63
N PRO A 115 0.07 2.98 15.16
CA PRO A 115 1.18 2.46 14.38
C PRO A 115 1.38 3.30 13.12
N VAL A 116 2.63 3.53 12.74
CA VAL A 116 2.96 4.18 11.46
C VAL A 116 3.26 3.11 10.43
N MET A 117 2.49 3.10 9.36
CA MET A 117 2.71 2.22 8.21
C MET A 117 3.74 2.85 7.27
N LEU A 118 4.73 2.07 6.86
CA LEU A 118 5.77 2.47 5.91
C LEU A 118 5.63 1.67 4.63
N TYR A 119 5.54 2.38 3.51
CA TYR A 119 5.29 1.80 2.20
C TYR A 119 6.50 1.96 1.26
N SER A 120 6.58 1.15 0.21
CA SER A 120 7.56 1.35 -0.85
C SER A 120 7.28 2.63 -1.65
N CYS A 121 8.34 3.25 -2.16
CA CYS A 121 8.23 4.43 -3.02
C CYS A 121 7.92 4.06 -4.48
N ALA A 122 7.01 4.81 -5.10
CA ALA A 122 6.74 4.68 -6.55
C ALA A 122 7.85 5.22 -7.46
N CYS A 123 8.79 6.01 -6.91
CA CYS A 123 9.80 6.74 -7.70
C CYS A 123 11.22 6.19 -7.54
N CYS A 124 11.57 5.61 -6.38
CA CYS A 124 12.92 5.14 -6.10
C CYS A 124 12.92 3.79 -5.37
N GLU A 125 13.94 2.98 -5.63
CA GLU A 125 13.96 1.57 -5.18
C GLU A 125 14.05 1.39 -3.67
N ALA A 126 14.77 2.28 -2.97
CA ALA A 126 15.06 2.13 -1.54
C ALA A 126 14.23 3.06 -0.63
N GLY A 127 13.35 3.87 -1.21
CA GLY A 127 12.61 4.88 -0.46
C GLY A 127 11.44 4.31 0.34
N GLU A 128 11.37 4.69 1.61
CA GLU A 128 10.19 4.44 2.45
C GLU A 128 9.25 5.65 2.39
N ALA A 129 7.95 5.42 2.32
CA ALA A 129 6.93 6.46 2.26
C ALA A 129 5.94 6.37 3.42
N ARG A 130 5.53 7.54 3.93
CA ARG A 130 4.54 7.70 5.01
C ARG A 130 3.30 8.38 4.46
N ALA A 131 2.12 8.03 4.98
CA ALA A 131 0.90 8.78 4.72
C ALA A 131 1.03 10.20 5.29
N ILE A 132 0.69 11.19 4.47
CA ILE A 132 0.60 12.60 4.87
C ILE A 132 -0.85 13.10 4.85
N GLU A 133 -1.74 12.39 4.17
CA GLU A 133 -3.15 12.71 4.03
C GLU A 133 -3.95 11.44 3.69
N SER A 134 -5.20 11.38 4.11
CA SER A 134 -6.18 10.37 3.68
C SER A 134 -7.32 11.06 2.96
N LEU A 135 -7.67 10.55 1.78
CA LEU A 135 -8.77 11.01 0.94
C LEU A 135 -9.90 9.99 1.05
N THR A 136 -10.98 10.38 1.74
CA THR A 136 -12.21 9.59 1.96
C THR A 136 -13.39 10.20 1.23
#